data_AF-A0A7W9XAS7-F1
#
_entry.id   AF-A0A7W9XAS7-F1
#
_cell.length_a   1.000
_cell.length_b   1.000
_cell.length_c   1.000
_cell.angle_alpha   90.00
_cell.angle_beta   90.00
_cell.angle_gamma   90.00
#
_symmetry.space_group_name_H-M   'P 1'
#
loop_
_entity.id
_entity.type
_entity.pdbx_description
1 polymer ?
#
loop_
_entity_poly.entity_id
_entity_poly.type
_entity_poly.pdbx_seq_one_letter_code
_entity_poly.pdbx_strand_id
1 'polypeptide(L)'
;MGYAATNQENIQGVVNELKQLNHPGIKYSTYLLPDGKTFMNFDQFENEEAHQFLMTLESFKKFAEELEASGLEVEPKLELPTLVASTEVFWG
;
A
#
# COMPACT_ATOMS: atom_id res chain seq x y z
N MET A 1 0.34 -20.96 -11.03
CA MET A 1 -0.21 -19.60 -10.92
C MET A 1 0.36 -19.02 -9.62
N GLY A 2 1.09 -17.92 -9.69
CA GLY A 2 1.83 -17.38 -8.54
C GLY A 2 0.95 -16.62 -7.55
N TYR A 3 1.56 -16.12 -6.47
CA TYR A 3 0.90 -15.39 -5.37
C TYR A 3 0.26 -14.04 -5.78
N ALA A 4 0.51 -13.54 -6.99
CA ALA A 4 0.06 -12.22 -7.45
C ALA A 4 -1.45 -11.97 -7.30
N ALA A 5 -2.31 -12.96 -7.59
CA ALA A 5 -3.76 -12.81 -7.46
C ALA A 5 -4.18 -12.60 -5.98
N THR A 6 -3.64 -13.41 -5.07
CA THR A 6 -3.86 -13.26 -3.62
C THR A 6 -3.32 -11.93 -3.11
N ASN A 7 -2.15 -11.51 -3.57
CA ASN A 7 -1.60 -10.21 -3.21
C ASN A 7 -2.53 -9.05 -3.62
N GLN A 8 -3.09 -9.11 -4.83
CA GLN A 8 -4.05 -8.12 -5.31
C GLN A 8 -5.32 -8.08 -4.44
N GLU A 9 -5.85 -9.24 -4.04
CA GLU A 9 -7.00 -9.32 -3.12
C GLU A 9 -6.68 -8.70 -1.75
N ASN A 10 -5.50 -8.96 -1.20
CA ASN A 10 -5.04 -8.38 0.07
C ASN A 10 -4.93 -6.86 0.00
N ILE A 11 -4.28 -6.33 -1.05
CA ILE A 11 -4.18 -4.89 -1.30
C ILE A 11 -5.57 -4.26 -1.42
N GLN A 12 -6.50 -4.92 -2.13
CA GLN A 12 -7.88 -4.43 -2.24
C GLN A 12 -8.59 -4.38 -0.88
N GLY A 13 -8.28 -5.31 0.02
CA GLY A 13 -8.72 -5.29 1.42
C GLY A 13 -8.24 -4.03 2.16
N VAL A 14 -6.95 -3.71 2.07
CA VAL A 14 -6.35 -2.49 2.65
C VAL A 14 -7.05 -1.24 2.13
N VAL A 15 -7.21 -1.13 0.80
CA VAL A 15 -7.86 0.01 0.17
C VAL A 15 -9.33 0.14 0.62
N ASN A 16 -10.05 -0.97 0.78
CA ASN A 16 -11.45 -0.94 1.21
C ASN A 16 -11.58 -0.48 2.66
N GLU A 17 -10.72 -0.96 3.56
CA GLU A 17 -10.70 -0.52 4.96
C GLU A 17 -10.36 0.98 5.06
N LEU A 18 -9.34 1.44 4.34
CA LEU A 18 -8.98 2.87 4.29
C LEU A 18 -10.13 3.75 3.76
N LYS A 19 -10.86 3.29 2.73
CA LYS A 19 -12.04 4.00 2.21
C LYS A 19 -13.18 4.08 3.24
N GLN A 20 -13.37 3.04 4.05
CA GLN A 20 -14.39 3.05 5.11
C GLN A 20 -14.02 3.99 6.25
N LEU A 21 -12.74 4.02 6.62
CA LEU A 21 -12.21 4.89 7.66
C LEU A 21 -12.17 6.37 7.23
N ASN A 22 -12.01 6.62 5.92
CA ASN A 22 -11.92 7.95 5.32
C ASN A 22 -10.89 8.85 6.04
N HIS A 23 -9.72 8.29 6.35
CA HIS A 23 -8.68 8.97 7.11
C HIS A 23 -8.04 10.09 6.24
N PRO A 24 -8.11 11.36 6.66
CA PRO A 24 -7.71 12.49 5.80
C PRO A 24 -6.20 12.54 5.53
N GLY A 25 -5.39 12.02 6.45
CA GLY A 25 -3.92 12.01 6.37
C GLY A 25 -3.31 10.83 5.61
N ILE A 26 -4.12 9.97 4.95
CA ILE A 26 -3.63 8.80 4.20
C ILE A 26 -4.15 8.84 2.77
N LYS A 27 -3.23 8.80 1.80
CA LYS A 27 -3.54 8.51 0.41
C LYS A 27 -2.79 7.25 0.01
N TYR A 28 -3.53 6.23 -0.42
CA TYR A 28 -2.97 4.91 -0.72
C TYR A 28 -3.39 4.49 -2.12
N SER A 29 -2.41 4.16 -2.96
CA SER A 29 -2.64 3.62 -4.30
C SER A 29 -1.62 2.55 -4.64
N THR A 30 -2.05 1.56 -5.41
CA THR A 30 -1.18 0.46 -5.84
C THR A 30 -1.37 0.21 -7.32
N TYR A 31 -0.26 -0.05 -8.00
CA TYR A 31 -0.22 -0.32 -9.44
C TYR A 31 0.38 -1.70 -9.68
N LEU A 32 -0.23 -2.48 -10.57
CA LEU A 32 0.34 -3.71 -11.09
C LEU A 32 1.18 -3.38 -12.32
N LEU A 33 2.45 -3.78 -12.32
CA LEU A 33 3.35 -3.56 -13.44
C LEU A 33 3.04 -4.55 -14.60
N PRO A 34 3.55 -4.30 -15.82
CA PRO A 34 3.22 -5.11 -17.00
C PRO A 34 3.60 -6.61 -16.91
N ASP A 35 4.43 -7.01 -15.94
CA ASP A 35 4.80 -8.42 -15.72
C ASP A 35 3.69 -9.24 -15.02
N GLY A 36 2.62 -8.57 -14.56
CA GLY A 36 1.48 -9.20 -13.91
C GLY A 36 1.77 -9.76 -12.52
N LYS A 37 2.91 -9.42 -11.92
CA LYS A 37 3.28 -9.90 -10.57
C LYS A 37 4.06 -8.93 -9.70
N THR A 38 4.58 -7.84 -10.26
CA THR A 38 5.24 -6.77 -9.51
C THR A 38 4.25 -5.67 -9.18
N PHE A 39 4.14 -5.32 -7.90
CA PHE A 39 3.25 -4.27 -7.40
C PHE A 39 4.08 -3.07 -6.94
N MET A 40 3.61 -1.87 -7.29
CA MET A 40 4.17 -0.60 -6.85
C MET A 40 3.14 0.13 -5.99
N ASN A 41 3.44 0.23 -4.69
CA ASN A 41 2.62 0.97 -3.73
C ASN A 41 3.09 2.43 -3.64
N PHE A 42 2.13 3.33 -3.56
CA PHE A 42 2.30 4.73 -3.17
C PHE A 42 1.40 4.99 -1.97
N ASP A 43 2.00 4.88 -0.80
CA ASP A 43 1.45 5.18 0.51
C ASP A 43 2.00 6.55 0.95
N GLN A 44 1.14 7.55 0.82
CA GLN A 44 1.48 8.94 1.08
C GLN A 44 0.79 9.36 2.37
N PHE A 45 1.56 9.97 3.26
CA PHE A 45 1.12 10.32 4.60
C PHE A 45 1.31 11.81 4.85
N GLU A 46 0.36 12.40 5.58
CA GLU A 46 0.49 13.77 6.08
C GLU A 46 1.60 13.89 7.13
N ASN A 47 1.77 12.83 7.93
CA ASN A 47 2.70 12.76 9.04
C ASN A 47 2.95 11.29 9.45
N GLU A 48 3.88 11.08 10.40
CA GLU A 48 4.21 9.75 10.91
C GLU A 48 3.05 9.08 11.65
N GLU A 49 2.15 9.83 12.28
CA GLU A 49 0.98 9.28 12.97
C GLU A 49 0.05 8.56 11.98
N ALA A 50 -0.16 9.14 10.80
CA ALA A 50 -0.94 8.50 9.73
C ALA A 50 -0.27 7.22 9.20
N HIS A 51 1.06 7.19 9.12
CA HIS A 51 1.81 5.98 8.76
C HIS A 51 1.65 4.88 9.82
N GLN A 52 1.85 5.22 11.10
CA GLN A 52 1.67 4.27 12.20
C GLN A 52 0.24 3.74 12.26
N PHE A 53 -0.76 4.60 12.01
CA PHE A 53 -2.16 4.18 11.92
C PHE A 53 -2.38 3.12 10.83
N LEU A 54 -1.83 3.30 9.63
CA LEU A 54 -1.90 2.29 8.56
C LEU A 54 -1.37 0.93 9.04
N MET A 55 -0.24 0.92 9.76
CA MET A 55 0.37 -0.31 10.28
C MET A 55 -0.49 -1.02 11.33
N THR A 56 -1.45 -0.32 11.95
CA THR A 56 -2.37 -0.93 12.92
C THR A 56 -3.54 -1.66 12.27
N LEU A 57 -3.84 -1.39 11.00
CA LEU A 57 -5.00 -1.97 10.30
C LEU A 57 -4.85 -3.49 10.17
N GLU A 58 -5.93 -4.21 10.45
CA GLU A 58 -5.93 -5.67 10.36
C GLU A 58 -5.74 -6.14 8.92
N SER A 59 -6.31 -5.43 7.94
CA SER A 59 -6.07 -5.73 6.52
C SER A 59 -4.61 -5.53 6.13
N PHE A 60 -3.92 -4.53 6.70
CA PHE A 60 -2.53 -4.24 6.40
C PHE A 60 -1.59 -5.28 7.02
N LYS A 61 -1.85 -5.68 8.27
CA LYS A 61 -1.10 -6.78 8.91
C LYS A 61 -1.23 -8.07 8.12
N LYS A 62 -2.45 -8.47 7.73
CA LYS A 62 -2.69 -9.65 6.89
C LYS A 62 -1.94 -9.56 5.56
N PHE A 63 -2.01 -8.41 4.89
CA PHE A 63 -1.26 -8.18 3.65
C PHE A 63 0.24 -8.38 3.84
N ALA A 64 0.83 -7.76 4.87
CA ALA A 64 2.26 -7.85 5.13
C ALA A 64 2.70 -9.29 5.49
N GLU A 65 1.98 -9.95 6.39
CA GLU A 65 2.27 -11.32 6.83
C GLU A 65 2.19 -12.33 5.68
N GLU A 66 1.14 -12.25 4.85
CA GLU A 66 1.00 -13.19 3.74
C GLU A 66 1.99 -12.88 2.60
N LEU A 67 2.37 -11.61 2.39
CA LEU A 67 3.41 -11.23 1.43
C LEU A 67 4.77 -11.80 1.85
N GLU A 68 5.14 -11.66 3.13
CA GLU A 68 6.36 -12.24 3.70
C GLU A 68 6.39 -13.77 3.54
N ALA A 69 5.24 -14.43 3.79
CA ALA A 69 5.11 -15.88 3.65
C ALA A 69 5.05 -16.36 2.19
N SER A 70 4.93 -15.47 1.20
CA SER A 70 4.67 -15.84 -0.20
C SER A 70 5.86 -16.47 -0.94
N GLY A 71 7.08 -16.36 -0.38
CA GLY A 71 8.31 -16.80 -1.04
C GLY A 71 8.66 -15.91 -2.23
N LEU A 72 8.81 -14.60 -1.98
CA LEU A 72 9.09 -13.58 -2.99
C LEU A 72 10.29 -13.96 -3.86
N GLU A 73 10.14 -13.79 -5.18
CA GLU A 73 11.26 -13.95 -6.12
C GLU A 73 12.35 -12.90 -5.89
N VAL A 74 11.94 -11.69 -5.51
CA VAL A 74 12.79 -10.54 -5.21
C VAL A 74 12.17 -9.79 -4.03
N GLU A 75 13.02 -9.37 -3.09
CA GLU A 75 12.60 -8.58 -1.93
C GLU A 75 11.98 -7.23 -2.35
N PRO A 76 11.00 -6.71 -1.60
CA PRO A 76 10.42 -5.40 -1.88
C PRO A 76 11.47 -4.31 -1.74
N LYS A 77 11.43 -3.32 -2.64
CA LYS A 77 12.29 -2.14 -2.57
C LYS A 77 11.48 -0.97 -1.99
N LEU A 78 11.98 -0.38 -0.90
CA LEU A 78 11.43 0.84 -0.32
C LEU A 78 12.20 2.06 -0.81
N GLU A 79 11.48 3.08 -1.26
CA GLU A 79 12.01 4.41 -1.60
C GLU A 79 11.22 5.46 -0.81
N LEU A 80 11.89 6.49 -0.31
CA LEU A 80 11.26 7.59 0.44
C LEU A 80 11.38 8.90 -0.35
N PRO A 81 10.61 9.07 -1.43
CA PRO A 81 10.68 10.27 -2.26
C PRO A 81 10.04 11.47 -1.56
N THR A 82 10.56 12.67 -1.84
CA THR A 82 9.93 13.94 -1.44
C THR A 82 9.00 14.44 -2.55
N LEU A 83 7.77 14.79 -2.21
CA LEU A 83 6.83 15.40 -3.15
C LEU A 83 7.34 16.79 -3.58
N VAL A 84 7.53 17.00 -4.88
CA VAL A 84 7.92 18.30 -5.46
C VAL A 84 6.71 19.06 -6.00
N ALA A 85 5.76 18.37 -6.65
CA ALA A 85 4.53 18.94 -7.19
C ALA A 85 3.48 17.85 -7.45
N SER A 86 2.19 18.21 -7.48
CA SER A 86 1.08 17.34 -7.93
C SER A 86 -0.09 18.14 -8.49
N THR A 87 -0.92 17.52 -9.33
CA THR A 87 -2.24 18.05 -9.72
C THR A 87 -3.29 17.87 -8.62
N GLU A 88 -3.05 16.92 -7.71
CA GLU A 88 -3.90 16.69 -6.54
C GLU A 88 -3.51 17.65 -5.41
N VAL A 89 -4.51 18.08 -4.63
CA VAL A 89 -4.25 18.80 -3.37
C VAL A 89 -3.86 17.77 -2.31
N PHE A 90 -2.61 17.83 -1.85
CA PHE A 90 -2.12 17.01 -0.75
C PHE A 90 -2.31 17.75 0.56
N TRP A 91 -3.15 17.15 1.42
CA TRP A 91 -3.50 17.64 2.75
C TRP A 91 -4.25 18.99 2.67
N GLY A 92 -5.11 19.27 3.65
CA GLY A 92 -5.99 20.44 3.66
C GLY A 92 -5.35 21.64 4.35
#